data_AF-A0A327YGN6-F1
#
_entry.id   AF-A0A327YGN6-F1
#
_cell.length_a   1.000
_cell.length_b   1.000
_cell.length_c   1.000
_cell.angle_alpha   90.00
_cell.angle_beta   90.00
_cell.angle_gamma   90.00
#
_symmetry.space_group_name_H-M   'P 1'
#
loop_
_entity.id
_entity.type
_entity.pdbx_description
1 polymer ?
#
loop_
_entity_poly.entity_id
_entity_poly.type
_entity_poly.pdbx_seq_one_letter_code
_entity_poly.pdbx_strand_id
1 'polypeptide(L)'
;MAEARTLQQAVLGEILPHVGRRSAAMAGEARVSPGRRRGTSGGAVAVLSWNALRVPQSVVKRVGTGGCHSPKELRRQMKYILRDEARVAAWSNQIGIDRVFGERGMENVIADWSASWCGAPKRGHTDHIILSFPKGTEAELAEAISREWAQEVFGGDYRDRYRYVAALHCNTDHVHAHVLVDKVGMEDGKFLSISRHSEISYDMMRELHAQIAGEHGLVLNASSRLSRGIMENAPRDTDLQAARKEGREPVVAPLDPESSALREAEIRRHAEGYRQLAQLAGMGLEADTPPDGWMGRIAEGAELAATNLMKGMPVKEGFAEGVDIPAAGADVIGRLIAARETLQAEADTAWSAIQDMAPGAEKVELEQLFAGQAREMGRLLGRDFLADHSSSVSPERDPYRVQGIAGLAARAAEEGNPLVAEADAALGRFRAELARVLAPMEARFEEAGSSIEEVAARFTAPHRSEAQLEASRPVDAQERSDWLGLERDLQARARDVFAGLHMDRDLLADLARQDILDAGQGSRLADIATLDKLISDVRQDLRDGDMDQLAAGRIDPLMDRIEDPGLRQAVFSELKAIAAVDAGDDITGRDSEPAATYRTRIEAFERAEERGRDRDDTSGDYGL
;
A
#
# COMPACT_ATOMS: atom_id res chain seq x y z
N MET A 1 6.92 11.96 -21.31
CA MET A 1 7.72 12.42 -20.15
C MET A 1 7.02 11.92 -18.92
N ALA A 2 7.57 10.88 -18.28
CA ALA A 2 7.03 10.31 -17.06
C ALA A 2 7.10 11.37 -15.94
N GLU A 3 5.99 11.57 -15.22
CA GLU A 3 5.95 12.43 -14.05
C GLU A 3 7.00 11.92 -13.05
N ALA A 4 8.03 12.72 -12.79
CA ALA A 4 9.01 12.43 -11.77
C ALA A 4 8.29 12.46 -10.41
N ARG A 5 7.91 11.27 -9.93
CA ARG A 5 7.53 11.06 -8.52
C ARG A 5 8.63 11.69 -7.67
N THR A 6 8.27 12.51 -6.70
CA THR A 6 9.28 13.08 -5.80
C THR A 6 9.97 11.94 -5.05
N LEU A 7 11.24 12.11 -4.67
CA LEU A 7 11.99 11.13 -3.86
C LEU A 7 11.16 10.68 -2.64
N GLN A 8 10.37 11.59 -2.07
CA GLN A 8 9.42 11.34 -0.99
C GLN A 8 8.26 10.38 -1.35
N GLN A 9 7.71 10.48 -2.57
CA GLN A 9 6.68 9.56 -3.08
C GLN A 9 7.26 8.19 -3.45
N ALA A 10 8.51 8.16 -3.92
CA ALA A 10 9.24 6.94 -4.23
C ALA A 10 9.72 6.18 -2.97
N VAL A 11 9.95 6.91 -1.86
CA VAL A 11 10.44 6.34 -0.59
C VAL A 11 9.32 5.79 0.29
N LEU A 12 8.14 6.42 0.29
CA LEU A 12 7.03 6.05 1.19
C LEU A 12 5.96 5.21 0.48
N GLY A 13 6.04 5.03 -0.84
CA GLY A 13 4.92 4.58 -1.67
C GLY A 13 3.72 5.54 -1.59
N GLU A 14 2.68 5.31 -2.40
CA GLU A 14 1.40 5.97 -2.20
C GLU A 14 0.69 5.35 -0.98
N ILE A 15 1.20 5.58 0.23
CA ILE A 15 0.45 5.27 1.45
C ILE A 15 -0.67 6.31 1.56
N LEU A 16 -1.85 5.89 1.09
CA LEU A 16 -3.14 6.58 1.08
C LEU A 16 -3.35 7.61 -0.05
N PRO A 17 -3.51 7.17 -1.32
CA PRO A 17 -3.97 8.06 -2.41
C PRO A 17 -5.37 8.66 -2.17
N HIS A 18 -6.09 8.20 -1.14
CA HIS A 18 -7.51 8.49 -0.93
C HIS A 18 -7.88 8.99 0.48
N VAL A 19 -6.92 9.22 1.38
CA VAL A 19 -7.21 9.86 2.67
C VAL A 19 -6.89 11.34 2.57
N GLY A 20 -7.94 12.16 2.50
CA GLY A 20 -7.87 13.62 2.44
C GLY A 20 -8.26 14.25 1.10
N ARG A 21 -8.03 13.59 -0.04
CA ARG A 21 -8.46 14.10 -1.36
C ARG A 21 -9.92 13.75 -1.68
N ARG A 22 -10.88 14.37 -0.99
CA ARG A 22 -12.26 14.51 -1.51
C ARG A 22 -12.55 15.97 -1.87
N SER A 23 -11.73 16.52 -2.75
CA SER A 23 -11.95 17.82 -3.39
C SER A 23 -11.54 17.78 -4.86
N ALA A 24 -11.83 16.68 -5.56
CA ALA A 24 -11.74 16.61 -7.03
C ALA A 24 -13.01 17.15 -7.73
N ALA A 25 -13.63 18.19 -7.16
CA ALA A 25 -14.83 18.80 -7.73
C ALA A 25 -14.79 20.33 -7.59
N MET A 26 -13.71 20.97 -8.06
CA MET A 26 -13.71 22.34 -8.59
C MET A 26 -12.49 22.49 -9.50
N ALA A 27 -12.59 21.97 -10.72
CA ALA A 27 -11.71 22.38 -11.81
C ALA A 27 -12.11 23.80 -12.22
N GLY A 28 -11.45 24.78 -11.61
CA GLY A 28 -11.47 26.17 -12.00
C GLY A 28 -10.11 26.75 -11.64
N GLU A 29 -9.41 27.28 -12.63
CA GLU A 29 -8.05 27.83 -12.54
C GLU A 29 -7.91 28.85 -11.40
N ALA A 30 -7.59 28.39 -10.20
CA ALA A 30 -7.07 29.24 -9.14
C ALA A 30 -5.57 29.38 -9.36
N ARG A 31 -5.15 30.58 -9.81
CA ARG A 31 -3.74 30.96 -9.88
C ARG A 31 -3.17 31.03 -8.46
N VAL A 32 -2.56 29.94 -8.02
CA VAL A 32 -1.60 29.98 -6.89
C VAL A 32 -0.37 30.74 -7.37
N SER A 33 0.07 31.75 -6.62
CA SER A 33 1.29 32.51 -6.92
C SER A 33 2.49 31.56 -7.15
N PRO A 34 3.28 31.70 -8.23
CA PRO A 34 4.36 30.76 -8.57
C PRO A 34 5.53 30.70 -7.58
N GLY A 35 5.56 31.58 -6.56
CA GLY A 35 6.75 31.81 -5.72
C GLY A 35 6.84 31.02 -4.42
N ARG A 36 5.78 30.34 -3.96
CA ARG A 36 5.79 29.56 -2.71
C ARG A 36 4.93 28.31 -2.83
N ARG A 37 5.34 27.36 -3.68
CA ARG A 37 5.03 25.94 -3.41
C ARG A 37 5.92 25.49 -2.24
N ARG A 38 5.65 25.98 -1.02
CA ARG A 38 6.26 25.42 0.19
C ARG A 38 5.67 24.03 0.38
N GLY A 39 6.55 23.04 0.45
CA GLY A 39 6.19 21.62 0.44
C GLY A 39 5.06 21.33 1.41
N THR A 40 3.99 20.76 0.89
CA THR A 40 2.90 20.18 1.68
C THR A 40 3.50 19.36 2.81
N SER A 41 3.07 19.70 4.03
CA SER A 41 3.09 18.89 5.25
C SER A 41 3.46 17.42 4.99
N GLY A 42 4.52 16.95 5.65
CA GLY A 42 5.03 15.59 5.51
C GLY A 42 3.89 14.57 5.43
N GLY A 43 3.95 13.69 4.43
CA GLY A 43 2.86 12.78 4.04
C GLY A 43 2.31 11.91 5.19
N ALA A 44 1.31 11.09 4.90
CA ALA A 44 0.59 10.25 5.90
C ALA A 44 1.51 9.57 6.93
N VAL A 45 2.70 9.13 6.52
CA VAL A 45 3.73 8.57 7.40
C VAL A 45 4.19 9.54 8.48
N ALA A 46 4.52 10.80 8.18
CA ALA A 46 4.89 11.79 9.20
C ALA A 46 3.76 12.02 10.21
N VAL A 47 2.51 12.11 9.73
CA VAL A 47 1.33 12.28 10.59
C VAL A 47 1.16 11.09 11.55
N LEU A 48 1.32 9.87 11.05
CA LEU A 48 1.24 8.65 11.86
C LEU A 48 2.42 8.56 12.84
N SER A 49 3.66 8.78 12.38
CA SER A 49 4.84 8.82 13.25
C SER A 49 4.70 9.85 14.36
N TRP A 50 4.25 11.06 14.05
CA TRP A 50 4.03 12.09 15.06
C TRP A 50 2.91 11.75 16.04
N ASN A 51 1.88 11.01 15.62
CA ASN A 51 0.88 10.48 16.55
C ASN A 51 1.46 9.39 17.46
N ALA A 52 2.26 8.46 16.90
CA ALA A 52 2.96 7.43 17.65
C ALA A 52 3.94 8.03 18.68
N LEU A 53 4.58 9.16 18.31
CA LEU A 53 5.47 9.93 19.17
C LEU A 53 4.75 10.98 20.04
N ARG A 54 3.40 11.00 20.05
CA ARG A 54 2.58 11.91 20.87
C ARG A 54 2.85 13.40 20.68
N VAL A 55 3.28 13.80 19.47
CA VAL A 55 3.44 15.22 19.12
C VAL A 55 2.11 15.97 19.36
N PRO A 56 2.15 17.14 20.02
CA PRO A 56 0.96 17.95 20.26
C PRO A 56 0.20 18.25 18.97
N GLN A 57 -1.12 18.28 19.03
CA GLN A 57 -1.94 18.47 17.83
C GLN A 57 -2.10 19.94 17.49
N SER A 58 -2.11 20.27 16.20
CA SER A 58 -2.56 21.58 15.71
C SER A 58 -4.05 21.73 15.98
N VAL A 59 -4.40 22.71 16.82
CA VAL A 59 -5.79 23.01 17.21
C VAL A 59 -6.20 24.36 16.63
N VAL A 60 -7.09 24.31 15.64
CA VAL A 60 -7.78 25.48 15.08
C VAL A 60 -9.28 25.26 15.21
N LYS A 61 -9.96 26.15 15.93
CA LYS A 61 -11.41 26.07 16.18
C LYS A 61 -12.11 27.31 15.66
N ARG A 62 -13.11 27.13 14.78
CA ARG A 62 -14.12 28.16 14.52
C ARG A 62 -15.18 28.11 15.62
N VAL A 63 -15.48 29.24 16.25
CA VAL A 63 -16.54 29.37 17.25
C VAL A 63 -17.88 29.38 16.54
N GLY A 64 -18.75 28.39 16.83
CA GLY A 64 -20.00 28.18 16.08
C GLY A 64 -20.95 29.38 16.16
N THR A 65 -21.03 30.01 17.34
CA THR A 65 -21.81 31.22 17.62
C THR A 65 -21.01 32.52 17.46
N GLY A 66 -19.84 32.45 16.82
CA GLY A 66 -18.90 33.56 16.71
C GLY A 66 -19.18 34.56 15.60
N GLY A 67 -20.24 34.37 14.80
CA GLY A 67 -20.58 35.27 13.71
C GLY A 67 -21.47 36.43 14.15
N CYS A 68 -21.06 37.66 13.84
CA CYS A 68 -21.82 38.86 14.15
C CYS A 68 -22.81 39.21 13.04
N HIS A 69 -24.05 39.53 13.42
CA HIS A 69 -25.10 40.00 12.51
C HIS A 69 -25.35 41.51 12.61
N SER A 70 -24.78 42.18 13.61
CA SER A 70 -24.95 43.62 13.81
C SER A 70 -23.69 44.30 14.38
N PRO A 71 -23.53 45.63 14.20
CA PRO A 71 -22.42 46.38 14.79
C PRO A 71 -22.36 46.25 16.32
N LYS A 72 -23.52 46.08 16.98
CA LYS A 72 -23.60 45.89 18.43
C LYS A 72 -22.99 44.56 18.86
N GLU A 73 -23.21 43.50 18.09
CA GLU A 73 -22.61 42.19 18.34
C GLU A 73 -21.11 42.21 18.09
N LEU A 74 -20.67 42.86 17.01
CA LEU A 74 -19.25 43.05 16.71
C LEU A 74 -18.52 43.77 17.83
N ARG A 75 -19.10 44.87 18.34
CA ARG A 75 -18.57 45.59 19.49
C ARG A 75 -18.41 44.70 20.72
N ARG A 76 -19.42 43.87 21.02
CA ARG A 76 -19.36 42.94 22.15
C ARG A 76 -18.24 41.91 21.98
N GLN A 77 -18.06 41.39 20.76
CA GLN A 77 -17.02 40.41 20.47
C GLN A 77 -15.62 41.01 20.51
N MET A 78 -15.42 42.21 19.95
CA MET A 78 -14.14 42.92 20.03
C MET A 78 -13.76 43.24 21.48
N LYS A 79 -14.70 43.73 22.30
CA LYS A 79 -14.47 43.94 23.74
C LYS A 79 -14.09 42.65 24.46
N TYR A 80 -14.70 41.53 24.09
CA TYR A 80 -14.37 40.23 24.68
C TYR A 80 -12.93 39.81 24.38
N ILE A 81 -12.48 39.88 23.12
CA ILE A 81 -11.11 39.49 22.75
C ILE A 81 -10.06 40.53 23.17
N LEU A 82 -10.43 41.80 23.34
CA LEU A 82 -9.52 42.86 23.78
C LEU A 82 -9.44 43.01 25.29
N ARG A 83 -10.09 42.14 26.07
CA ARG A 83 -10.13 42.26 27.52
C ARG A 83 -8.73 42.21 28.16
N ASP A 84 -8.37 43.26 28.89
CA ASP A 84 -7.00 43.51 29.38
C ASP A 84 -6.49 42.43 30.36
N GLU A 85 -7.34 41.81 31.19
CA GLU A 85 -6.87 40.86 32.22
C GLU A 85 -6.33 39.54 31.66
N ALA A 86 -6.61 39.24 30.39
CA ALA A 86 -6.21 37.99 29.73
C ALA A 86 -5.24 38.19 28.56
N ARG A 87 -5.13 39.43 28.05
CA ARG A 87 -4.52 39.77 26.76
C ARG A 87 -3.04 40.11 26.92
N VAL A 88 -2.20 39.42 26.16
CA VAL A 88 -0.77 39.72 26.03
C VAL A 88 -0.49 40.65 24.86
N ALA A 89 -1.13 40.42 23.72
CA ALA A 89 -0.96 41.23 22.52
C ALA A 89 -2.28 41.37 21.75
N ALA A 90 -2.43 42.43 20.97
CA ALA A 90 -3.53 42.59 20.00
C ALA A 90 -3.08 43.36 18.76
N TRP A 91 -3.63 42.95 17.62
CA TRP A 91 -3.32 43.53 16.33
C TRP A 91 -4.51 43.53 15.38
N SER A 92 -4.41 44.35 14.34
CA SER A 92 -5.44 44.48 13.33
C SER A 92 -4.84 44.48 11.93
N ASN A 93 -5.51 43.68 11.10
CA ASN A 93 -5.40 43.47 9.67
C ASN A 93 -6.34 44.32 8.81
N GLN A 94 -6.06 45.59 8.49
CA GLN A 94 -7.06 46.45 7.78
C GLN A 94 -6.71 46.85 6.34
N ILE A 95 -5.43 46.81 5.99
CA ILE A 95 -4.89 47.20 4.67
C ILE A 95 -3.86 46.16 4.18
N GLY A 96 -4.07 44.94 4.68
CA GLY A 96 -3.12 43.88 4.99
C GLY A 96 -1.66 44.15 5.27
N ILE A 97 -1.44 45.07 6.21
CA ILE A 97 -0.24 45.08 7.05
C ILE A 97 -0.72 45.04 8.50
N ASP A 98 -0.17 44.14 9.30
CA ASP A 98 -0.44 44.04 10.72
C ASP A 98 -0.03 45.31 11.47
N ARG A 99 -0.92 45.81 12.33
CA ARG A 99 -0.65 46.94 13.23
C ARG A 99 -1.13 46.64 14.63
N VAL A 100 -0.40 47.15 15.63
CA VAL A 100 -0.82 47.12 17.03
C VAL A 100 -2.23 47.70 17.16
N PHE A 101 -3.09 47.01 17.89
CA PHE A 101 -4.50 47.35 18.01
C PHE A 101 -4.95 47.39 19.47
N GLY A 102 -5.88 48.28 19.76
CA GLY A 102 -6.44 48.46 21.10
C GLY A 102 -7.77 49.20 21.03
N GLU A 103 -8.37 49.46 22.19
CA GLU A 103 -9.75 49.97 22.29
C GLU A 103 -10.00 51.25 21.50
N ARG A 104 -9.00 52.14 21.41
CA ARG A 104 -9.10 53.42 20.67
C ARG A 104 -9.43 53.24 19.17
N GLY A 105 -9.01 52.13 18.57
CA GLY A 105 -9.26 51.82 17.15
C GLY A 105 -10.55 51.05 16.90
N MET A 106 -11.20 50.55 17.95
CA MET A 106 -12.33 49.62 17.86
C MET A 106 -13.54 50.22 17.15
N GLU A 107 -13.95 51.43 17.52
CA GLU A 107 -15.14 52.07 16.95
C GLU A 107 -14.99 52.34 15.44
N ASN A 108 -13.77 52.67 15.00
CA ASN A 108 -13.48 52.87 13.57
C ASN A 108 -13.59 51.56 12.78
N VAL A 109 -13.04 50.46 13.32
CA VAL A 109 -13.16 49.13 12.68
C VAL A 109 -14.61 48.67 12.62
N ILE A 110 -15.39 48.88 13.69
CA ILE A 110 -16.82 48.54 13.71
C ILE A 110 -17.57 49.31 12.63
N ALA A 111 -17.34 50.63 12.54
CA ALA A 111 -18.00 51.48 11.55
C ALA A 111 -17.62 51.06 10.13
N ASP A 112 -16.33 50.83 9.87
CA ASP A 112 -15.81 50.45 8.55
C ASP A 112 -16.33 49.09 8.07
N TRP A 113 -16.23 48.05 8.91
CA TRP A 113 -16.69 46.71 8.55
C TRP A 113 -18.20 46.71 8.29
N SER A 114 -18.97 47.26 9.24
CA SER A 114 -20.42 47.23 9.14
C SER A 114 -21.02 48.07 8.01
N ALA A 115 -20.30 49.08 7.52
CA ALA A 115 -20.70 49.85 6.34
C ALA A 115 -20.76 48.99 5.07
N SER A 116 -19.96 47.92 4.99
CA SER A 116 -19.91 47.01 3.84
C SER A 116 -20.86 45.82 3.93
N TRP A 117 -21.53 45.61 5.07
CA TRP A 117 -22.37 44.46 5.30
C TRP A 117 -23.73 44.60 4.61
N CYS A 118 -24.11 43.58 3.83
CA CYS A 118 -25.40 43.52 3.15
C CYS A 118 -26.11 42.18 3.36
N GLY A 119 -27.44 42.21 3.47
CA GLY A 119 -28.25 41.03 3.72
C GLY A 119 -28.10 40.42 5.12
N ALA A 120 -28.60 39.20 5.29
CA ALA A 120 -28.66 38.49 6.56
C ALA A 120 -28.08 37.07 6.43
N PRO A 121 -26.74 36.93 6.31
CA PRO A 121 -26.11 35.62 6.16
C PRO A 121 -26.36 34.75 7.40
N LYS A 122 -26.71 33.48 7.19
CA LYS A 122 -27.07 32.52 8.27
C LYS A 122 -26.02 32.38 9.36
N ARG A 123 -24.73 32.59 9.03
CA ARG A 123 -23.59 32.42 9.94
C ARG A 123 -22.93 33.75 10.33
N GLY A 124 -23.63 34.87 10.16
CA GLY A 124 -23.08 36.21 10.41
C GLY A 124 -22.10 36.69 9.35
N HIS A 125 -21.76 37.97 9.48
CA HIS A 125 -20.82 38.73 8.64
C HIS A 125 -19.37 38.62 9.12
N THR A 126 -19.13 38.03 10.29
CA THR A 126 -17.78 37.74 10.80
C THR A 126 -17.61 36.25 11.07
N ASP A 127 -16.36 35.80 11.15
CA ASP A 127 -15.99 34.51 11.71
C ASP A 127 -15.00 34.70 12.86
N HIS A 128 -15.16 33.92 13.92
CA HIS A 128 -14.25 33.93 15.08
C HIS A 128 -13.54 32.60 15.19
N ILE A 129 -12.22 32.65 15.14
CA ILE A 129 -11.34 31.51 15.10
C ILE A 129 -10.40 31.57 16.30
N ILE A 130 -10.08 30.40 16.85
CA ILE A 130 -9.17 30.22 17.97
C ILE A 130 -8.06 29.30 17.51
N LEU A 131 -6.81 29.76 17.64
CA LEU A 131 -5.62 28.92 17.57
C LEU A 131 -5.21 28.62 19.00
N SER A 132 -4.96 27.36 19.33
CA SER A 132 -4.48 26.96 20.65
C SER A 132 -3.13 26.29 20.54
N PHE A 133 -2.25 26.63 21.48
CA PHE A 133 -0.87 26.15 21.52
C PHE A 133 -0.67 25.16 22.68
N PRO A 134 0.32 24.25 22.58
CA PRO A 134 0.68 23.35 23.68
C PRO A 134 1.01 24.11 24.96
N LYS A 135 0.78 23.46 26.11
CA LYS A 135 1.14 24.02 27.42
C LYS A 135 2.65 24.29 27.45
N GLY A 136 3.04 25.46 27.97
CA GLY A 136 4.45 25.89 28.00
C GLY A 136 4.97 26.53 26.71
N THR A 137 4.11 26.78 25.70
CA THR A 137 4.51 27.59 24.55
C THR A 137 4.71 29.05 24.96
N GLU A 138 5.85 29.63 24.62
CA GLU A 138 6.16 31.04 24.88
C GLU A 138 5.19 31.97 24.15
N ALA A 139 4.74 33.03 24.82
CA ALA A 139 3.73 33.94 24.29
C ALA A 139 4.21 34.68 23.02
N GLU A 140 5.48 35.09 22.97
CA GLU A 140 6.08 35.74 21.80
C GLU A 140 6.10 34.82 20.58
N LEU A 141 6.42 33.54 20.79
CA LEU A 141 6.40 32.51 19.75
C LEU A 141 4.98 32.27 19.23
N ALA A 142 4.02 32.13 20.14
CA ALA A 142 2.60 31.98 19.79
C ALA A 142 2.06 33.20 19.05
N GLU A 143 2.47 34.42 19.42
CA GLU A 143 2.13 35.66 18.70
C GLU A 143 2.68 35.63 17.27
N ALA A 144 3.96 35.34 17.09
CA ALA A 144 4.61 35.30 15.78
C ALA A 144 3.93 34.30 14.83
N ILE A 145 3.69 33.07 15.31
CA ILE A 145 2.97 32.03 14.54
C ILE A 145 1.55 32.50 14.20
N SER A 146 0.83 33.08 15.16
CA SER A 146 -0.56 33.52 14.94
C SER A 146 -0.68 34.66 13.94
N ARG A 147 0.28 35.59 13.93
CA ARG A 147 0.34 36.69 12.96
C ARG A 147 0.61 36.18 11.56
N GLU A 148 1.63 35.33 11.39
CA GLU A 148 1.95 34.75 10.09
C GLU A 148 0.79 33.88 9.57
N TRP A 149 0.20 33.04 10.43
CA TRP A 149 -0.97 32.24 10.06
C TRP A 149 -2.15 33.11 9.61
N ALA A 150 -2.49 34.17 10.34
CA ALA A 150 -3.60 35.04 9.98
C ALA A 150 -3.33 35.77 8.65
N GLN A 151 -2.09 36.20 8.43
CA GLN A 151 -1.67 36.82 7.18
C GLN A 151 -1.71 35.84 6.00
N GLU A 152 -1.28 34.59 6.17
CA GLU A 152 -1.31 33.58 5.10
C GLU A 152 -2.75 33.16 4.77
N VAL A 153 -3.65 33.03 5.76
CA VAL A 153 -5.05 32.65 5.51
C VAL A 153 -5.88 33.82 4.94
N PHE A 154 -5.67 35.05 5.43
CA PHE A 154 -6.56 36.19 5.13
C PHE A 154 -5.90 37.33 4.36
N GLY A 155 -4.57 37.37 4.29
CA GLY A 155 -3.79 38.50 3.77
C GLY A 155 -3.70 38.61 2.25
N GLY A 156 -4.14 37.59 1.51
CA GLY A 156 -4.32 37.63 0.06
C GLY A 156 -3.66 36.43 -0.64
N ASP A 157 -4.44 35.37 -0.83
CA ASP A 157 -4.15 34.21 -1.72
C ASP A 157 -5.41 33.34 -1.92
N TYR A 158 -6.40 33.41 -1.01
CA TYR A 158 -7.64 32.63 -1.06
C TYR A 158 -8.86 33.48 -1.46
N ARG A 159 -9.16 33.52 -2.76
CA ARG A 159 -10.29 34.24 -3.41
C ARG A 159 -10.30 35.77 -3.33
N ASP A 160 -9.99 36.33 -2.18
CA ASP A 160 -9.98 37.76 -1.87
C ASP A 160 -9.13 38.00 -0.61
N ARG A 161 -8.93 39.26 -0.24
CA ARG A 161 -8.27 39.67 0.99
C ARG A 161 -9.30 40.02 2.05
N TYR A 162 -9.12 39.52 3.27
CA TYR A 162 -10.09 39.72 4.36
C TYR A 162 -9.48 40.52 5.50
N ARG A 163 -10.25 41.48 6.02
CA ARG A 163 -9.85 42.27 7.19
C ARG A 163 -10.00 41.44 8.45
N TYR A 164 -9.09 41.57 9.40
CA TYR A 164 -9.20 40.88 10.69
C TYR A 164 -8.70 41.72 11.87
N VAL A 165 -9.12 41.31 13.07
CA VAL A 165 -8.58 41.75 14.36
C VAL A 165 -8.27 40.52 15.17
N ALA A 166 -7.11 40.51 15.82
CA ALA A 166 -6.68 39.37 16.62
C ALA A 166 -6.09 39.79 17.97
N ALA A 167 -6.14 38.87 18.92
CA ALA A 167 -5.60 39.04 20.25
C ALA A 167 -5.05 37.72 20.79
N LEU A 168 -3.91 37.77 21.45
CA LEU A 168 -3.28 36.62 22.12
C LEU A 168 -3.62 36.64 23.61
N HIS A 169 -4.13 35.53 24.13
CA HIS A 169 -4.50 35.33 25.53
C HIS A 169 -3.66 34.24 26.19
N CYS A 170 -3.33 34.45 27.48
CA CYS A 170 -2.56 33.52 28.32
C CYS A 170 -3.24 33.22 29.66
N ASN A 171 -4.55 33.45 29.76
CA ASN A 171 -5.35 33.28 30.97
C ASN A 171 -5.77 31.83 31.28
N THR A 172 -5.26 30.87 30.52
CA THR A 172 -5.50 29.43 30.70
C THR A 172 -4.18 28.68 30.59
N ASP A 173 -4.14 27.40 30.96
CA ASP A 173 -2.97 26.53 30.78
C ASP A 173 -2.41 26.52 29.35
N HIS A 174 -3.23 26.83 28.35
CA HIS A 174 -2.84 26.95 26.95
C HIS A 174 -2.86 28.41 26.50
N VAL A 175 -1.75 28.87 25.92
CA VAL A 175 -1.74 30.12 25.16
C VAL A 175 -2.63 29.96 23.94
N HIS A 176 -3.44 30.98 23.62
CA HIS A 176 -4.35 30.92 22.48
C HIS A 176 -4.56 32.28 21.82
N ALA A 177 -4.65 32.29 20.51
CA ALA A 177 -4.97 33.48 19.73
C ALA A 177 -6.42 33.46 19.27
N HIS A 178 -7.13 34.54 19.51
CA HIS A 178 -8.42 34.82 18.91
C HIS A 178 -8.23 35.62 17.63
N VAL A 179 -8.80 35.17 16.52
CA VAL A 179 -8.83 35.88 15.25
C VAL A 179 -10.29 36.11 14.86
N LEU A 180 -10.67 37.37 14.76
CA LEU A 180 -11.97 37.81 14.28
C LEU A 180 -11.79 38.36 12.87
N VAL A 181 -12.41 37.73 11.89
CA VAL A 181 -12.30 38.09 10.47
C VAL A 181 -13.62 38.62 9.93
N ASP A 182 -13.55 39.69 9.15
CA ASP A 182 -14.66 40.22 8.36
C ASP A 182 -14.82 39.37 7.10
N LYS A 183 -16.05 38.89 6.85
CA LYS A 183 -16.30 37.95 5.76
C LYS A 183 -16.50 38.64 4.43
N VAL A 184 -16.53 39.96 4.38
CA VAL A 184 -16.57 40.74 3.14
C VAL A 184 -15.14 41.02 2.70
N GLY A 185 -14.76 40.48 1.54
CA GLY A 185 -13.45 40.70 0.93
C GLY A 185 -13.23 42.15 0.52
N MET A 186 -11.97 42.58 0.52
CA MET A 186 -11.59 43.98 0.28
C MET A 186 -11.45 44.33 -1.20
N GLU A 187 -11.04 43.38 -2.03
CA GLU A 187 -10.68 43.63 -3.43
C GLU A 187 -11.87 43.40 -4.36
N ASP A 188 -12.49 42.22 -4.26
CA ASP A 188 -13.60 41.80 -5.12
C ASP A 188 -14.94 41.76 -4.37
N GLY A 189 -14.95 42.02 -3.06
CA GLY A 189 -16.16 41.91 -2.23
C GLY A 189 -16.63 40.47 -2.04
N LYS A 190 -15.77 39.46 -2.29
CA LYS A 190 -16.19 38.06 -2.19
C LYS A 190 -16.46 37.69 -0.74
N PHE A 191 -17.46 36.83 -0.55
CA PHE A 191 -17.84 36.40 0.78
C PHE A 191 -16.99 35.21 1.25
N LEU A 192 -16.35 35.36 2.42
CA LEU A 192 -15.55 34.32 3.06
C LEU A 192 -16.43 33.12 3.43
N SER A 193 -16.02 31.93 2.99
CA SER A 193 -16.64 30.67 3.36
C SER A 193 -15.61 29.73 3.95
N ILE A 194 -15.81 29.35 5.22
CA ILE A 194 -15.04 28.33 5.92
C ILE A 194 -15.92 27.09 6.13
N SER A 195 -15.54 25.99 5.50
CA SER A 195 -16.28 24.74 5.50
C SER A 195 -15.41 23.57 5.02
N ARG A 196 -15.89 22.34 5.16
CA ARG A 196 -15.21 21.15 4.62
C ARG A 196 -15.10 21.14 3.09
N HIS A 197 -15.89 21.96 2.39
CA HIS A 197 -16.00 21.96 0.92
C HIS A 197 -15.47 23.25 0.27
N SER A 198 -14.92 24.17 1.06
CA SER A 198 -14.31 25.41 0.56
C SER A 198 -12.80 25.29 0.53
N GLU A 199 -12.16 26.14 -0.27
CA GLU A 199 -10.69 26.28 -0.32
C GLU A 199 -10.12 26.52 1.08
N ILE A 200 -10.77 27.41 1.86
CA ILE A 200 -10.49 27.56 3.28
C ILE A 200 -11.26 26.51 4.06
N SER A 201 -10.61 25.38 4.34
CA SER A 201 -11.14 24.27 5.12
C SER A 201 -10.48 24.17 6.50
N TYR A 202 -11.10 23.40 7.41
CA TYR A 202 -10.52 23.16 8.74
C TYR A 202 -9.20 22.41 8.68
N ASP A 203 -9.08 21.46 7.74
CA ASP A 203 -7.88 20.66 7.57
C ASP A 203 -6.75 21.52 7.02
N MET A 204 -7.02 22.34 5.99
CA MET A 204 -6.05 23.32 5.46
C MET A 204 -5.55 24.27 6.56
N MET A 205 -6.46 24.85 7.34
CA MET A 205 -6.08 25.77 8.42
C MET A 205 -5.20 25.09 9.48
N ARG A 206 -5.48 23.83 9.82
CA ARG A 206 -4.69 23.06 10.81
C ARG A 206 -3.33 22.66 10.26
N GLU A 207 -3.27 22.25 9.00
CA GLU A 207 -2.04 21.90 8.28
C GLU A 207 -1.13 23.13 8.17
N LEU A 208 -1.67 24.26 7.75
CA LEU A 208 -0.93 25.53 7.67
C LEU A 208 -0.44 25.99 9.05
N HIS A 209 -1.26 25.86 10.09
CA HIS A 209 -0.85 26.16 11.45
C HIS A 209 0.30 25.25 11.92
N ALA A 210 0.25 23.95 11.62
CA ALA A 210 1.33 23.02 11.96
C ALA A 210 2.61 23.33 11.18
N GLN A 211 2.48 23.67 9.90
CA GLN A 211 3.60 24.06 9.05
C GLN A 211 4.29 25.32 9.58
N ILE A 212 3.55 26.42 9.76
CA ILE A 212 4.11 27.68 10.26
C ILE A 212 4.71 27.47 11.65
N ALA A 213 4.03 26.76 12.54
CA ALA A 213 4.60 26.44 13.85
C ALA A 213 5.95 25.71 13.71
N GLY A 214 6.06 24.74 12.81
CA GLY A 214 7.30 24.02 12.53
C GLY A 214 8.42 24.93 12.00
N GLU A 215 8.10 25.88 11.11
CA GLU A 215 9.06 26.90 10.62
C GLU A 215 9.60 27.79 11.75
N HIS A 216 8.80 28.00 12.80
CA HIS A 216 9.19 28.72 14.01
C HIS A 216 9.78 27.82 15.12
N GLY A 217 9.99 26.52 14.85
CA GLY A 217 10.58 25.57 15.79
C GLY A 217 9.60 24.89 16.76
N LEU A 218 8.29 25.13 16.62
CA LEU A 218 7.23 24.47 17.39
C LEU A 218 6.58 23.36 16.55
N VAL A 219 6.83 22.10 16.88
CA VAL A 219 6.28 21.01 16.08
C VAL A 219 4.89 20.63 16.57
N LEU A 220 3.93 20.67 15.63
CA LEU A 220 2.54 20.31 15.82
C LEU A 220 2.14 19.26 14.78
N ASN A 221 1.22 18.37 15.15
CA ASN A 221 0.67 17.38 14.24
C ASN A 221 -0.75 17.75 13.80
N ALA A 222 -0.99 17.82 12.49
CA ALA A 222 -2.30 18.09 11.90
C ALA A 222 -3.05 16.79 11.54
N SER A 223 -3.11 15.83 12.47
CA SER A 223 -3.75 14.54 12.19
C SER A 223 -5.29 14.58 12.25
N SER A 224 -5.94 13.64 11.57
CA SER A 224 -7.39 13.48 11.65
C SER A 224 -7.80 12.95 13.03
N ARG A 225 -9.11 12.96 13.32
CA ARG A 225 -9.63 12.31 14.55
C ARG A 225 -9.58 10.78 14.40
N LEU A 226 -9.89 10.28 13.21
CA LEU A 226 -9.95 8.85 12.91
C LEU A 226 -8.58 8.21 12.94
N SER A 227 -7.53 8.90 12.48
CA SER A 227 -6.15 8.41 12.61
C SER A 227 -5.68 8.28 14.07
N ARG A 228 -6.41 8.85 15.02
CA ARG A 228 -6.14 8.75 16.46
C ARG A 228 -7.13 7.84 17.19
N GLY A 229 -8.03 7.17 16.47
CA GLY A 229 -9.03 6.28 17.05
C GLY A 229 -10.23 7.00 17.68
N ILE A 230 -10.42 8.29 17.35
CA ILE A 230 -11.51 9.07 17.94
C ILE A 230 -12.72 8.99 17.00
N MET A 231 -13.61 8.05 17.30
CA MET A 231 -14.81 7.76 16.53
C MET A 231 -15.89 8.82 16.66
N GLU A 232 -16.06 9.38 17.85
CA GLU A 232 -17.19 10.25 18.16
C GLU A 232 -17.07 11.60 17.44
N ASN A 233 -18.22 12.19 17.15
CA ASN A 233 -18.28 13.59 16.75
C ASN A 233 -17.76 14.49 17.86
N ALA A 234 -17.17 15.63 17.50
CA ALA A 234 -16.88 16.65 18.49
C ALA A 234 -18.20 17.12 19.13
N PRO A 235 -18.26 17.26 20.47
CA PRO A 235 -19.43 17.83 21.14
C PRO A 235 -19.80 19.18 20.54
N ARG A 236 -21.10 19.45 20.37
CA ARG A 236 -21.57 20.77 19.92
C ARG A 236 -21.36 21.78 21.04
N ASP A 237 -21.21 23.06 20.69
CA ASP A 237 -21.06 24.12 21.70
C ASP A 237 -22.26 24.15 22.67
N THR A 238 -23.47 23.77 22.22
CA THR A 238 -24.66 23.60 23.07
C THR A 238 -24.50 22.48 24.08
N ASP A 239 -23.94 21.35 23.66
CA ASP A 239 -23.75 20.17 24.49
C ASP A 239 -22.68 20.45 25.55
N LEU A 240 -21.61 21.17 25.18
CA LEU A 240 -20.56 21.66 26.08
C LEU A 240 -21.08 22.65 27.12
N GLN A 241 -21.92 23.61 26.71
CA GLN A 241 -22.50 24.58 27.63
C GLN A 241 -23.47 23.92 28.62
N ALA A 242 -24.34 23.02 28.15
CA ALA A 242 -25.25 22.26 29.01
C ALA A 242 -24.46 21.40 30.00
N ALA A 243 -23.47 20.67 29.52
CA ALA A 243 -22.58 19.84 30.33
C ALA A 243 -21.86 20.66 31.42
N ARG A 244 -21.29 21.83 31.07
CA ARG A 244 -20.67 22.75 32.04
C ARG A 244 -21.66 23.28 33.07
N LYS A 245 -22.88 23.63 32.66
CA LYS A 245 -23.93 24.12 33.57
C LYS A 245 -24.40 23.03 34.54
N GLU A 246 -24.39 21.78 34.10
CA GLU A 246 -24.85 20.61 34.84
C GLU A 246 -23.70 19.88 35.57
N GLY A 247 -22.45 20.32 35.43
CA GLY A 247 -21.28 19.70 36.06
C GLY A 247 -20.99 18.27 35.60
N ARG A 248 -21.41 17.90 34.37
CA ARG A 248 -21.23 16.56 33.79
C ARG A 248 -20.40 16.61 32.51
N GLU A 249 -20.03 15.44 31.99
CA GLU A 249 -19.40 15.33 30.67
C GLU A 249 -20.41 15.59 29.52
N PRO A 250 -19.97 16.15 28.38
CA PRO A 250 -20.79 16.34 27.20
C PRO A 250 -21.19 15.01 26.58
N VAL A 251 -22.50 14.77 26.48
CA VAL A 251 -23.05 13.60 25.78
C VAL A 251 -23.20 13.95 24.30
N VAL A 252 -22.54 13.18 23.45
CA VAL A 252 -22.65 13.30 21.99
C VAL A 252 -23.62 12.24 21.48
N ALA A 253 -24.51 12.62 20.57
CA ALA A 253 -25.43 11.66 19.96
C ALA A 253 -24.64 10.55 19.25
N PRO A 254 -25.02 9.27 19.43
CA PRO A 254 -24.36 8.17 18.75
C PRO A 254 -24.48 8.31 17.23
N LEU A 255 -23.47 7.80 16.53
CA LEU A 255 -23.46 7.75 15.06
C LEU A 255 -24.55 6.80 14.57
N ASP A 256 -25.10 7.07 13.39
CA ASP A 256 -25.91 6.07 12.69
C ASP A 256 -25.03 4.88 12.27
N PRO A 257 -25.62 3.68 12.10
CA PRO A 257 -24.85 2.46 11.83
C PRO A 257 -23.96 2.54 10.58
N GLU A 258 -24.43 3.22 9.52
CA GLU A 258 -23.69 3.36 8.26
C GLU A 258 -22.44 4.24 8.45
N SER A 259 -22.61 5.39 9.11
CA SER A 259 -21.50 6.28 9.47
C SER A 259 -20.49 5.61 10.42
N SER A 260 -20.97 4.77 11.36
CA SER A 260 -20.09 4.00 12.25
C SER A 260 -19.24 3.03 11.45
N ALA A 261 -19.87 2.21 10.60
CA ALA A 261 -19.17 1.21 9.78
C ALA A 261 -18.11 1.86 8.86
N LEU A 262 -18.41 3.01 8.26
CA LEU A 262 -17.48 3.75 7.42
C LEU A 262 -16.25 4.24 8.21
N ARG A 263 -16.48 4.82 9.40
CA ARG A 263 -15.39 5.33 10.26
C ARG A 263 -14.55 4.19 10.84
N GLU A 264 -15.16 3.08 11.21
CA GLU A 264 -14.43 1.88 11.64
C GLU A 264 -13.54 1.32 10.52
N ALA A 265 -14.04 1.30 9.28
CA ALA A 265 -13.22 0.90 8.13
C ALA A 265 -12.03 1.84 7.92
N GLU A 266 -12.21 3.14 8.14
CA GLU A 266 -11.12 4.13 8.09
C GLU A 266 -10.12 3.97 9.25
N ILE A 267 -10.60 3.68 10.46
CA ILE A 267 -9.73 3.35 11.61
C ILE A 267 -8.92 2.08 11.35
N ARG A 268 -9.54 1.01 10.83
CA ARG A 268 -8.81 -0.22 10.47
C ARG A 268 -7.72 0.05 9.44
N ARG A 269 -7.98 0.94 8.48
CA ARG A 269 -6.96 1.40 7.51
C ARG A 269 -5.82 2.16 8.20
N HIS A 270 -6.12 3.01 9.18
CA HIS A 270 -5.07 3.67 9.95
C HIS A 270 -4.29 2.70 10.83
N ALA A 271 -4.95 1.70 11.43
CA ALA A 271 -4.29 0.64 12.19
C ALA A 271 -3.29 -0.13 11.32
N GLU A 272 -3.69 -0.46 10.08
CA GLU A 272 -2.79 -1.06 9.10
C GLU A 272 -1.61 -0.15 8.75
N GLY A 273 -1.85 1.15 8.53
CA GLY A 273 -0.76 2.12 8.32
C GLY A 273 0.20 2.23 9.50
N TYR A 274 -0.30 2.11 10.74
CA TYR A 274 0.55 2.05 11.93
C TYR A 274 1.37 0.76 12.00
N ARG A 275 0.80 -0.41 11.66
CA ARG A 275 1.56 -1.68 11.60
C ARG A 275 2.68 -1.60 10.57
N GLN A 276 2.40 -1.07 9.39
CA GLN A 276 3.41 -0.89 8.35
C GLN A 276 4.52 0.05 8.83
N LEU A 277 4.16 1.17 9.46
CA LEU A 277 5.14 2.06 10.07
C LEU A 277 5.96 1.36 11.17
N ALA A 278 5.33 0.52 11.99
CA ALA A 278 6.01 -0.22 13.05
C ALA A 278 7.06 -1.18 12.48
N GLN A 279 6.67 -1.95 11.46
CA GLN A 279 7.55 -2.86 10.73
C GLN A 279 8.71 -2.10 10.09
N LEU A 280 8.42 -1.02 9.36
CA LEU A 280 9.44 -0.17 8.73
C LEU A 280 10.41 0.42 9.74
N ALA A 281 9.91 0.91 10.87
CA ALA A 281 10.75 1.48 11.92
C ALA A 281 11.54 0.42 12.70
N GLY A 282 11.05 -0.82 12.73
CA GLY A 282 11.72 -1.97 13.33
C GLY A 282 12.76 -2.64 12.42
N MET A 283 12.78 -2.35 11.12
CA MET A 283 13.77 -2.92 10.21
C MET A 283 15.19 -2.53 10.62
N GLY A 284 16.05 -3.54 10.78
CA GLY A 284 17.45 -3.35 11.17
C GLY A 284 17.67 -3.13 12.68
N LEU A 285 16.62 -3.20 13.51
CA LEU A 285 16.80 -3.37 14.95
C LEU A 285 17.00 -4.87 15.22
N GLU A 286 18.09 -5.23 15.91
CA GLU A 286 18.23 -6.61 16.41
C GLU A 286 17.10 -6.87 17.42
N ALA A 287 16.61 -8.12 17.49
CA ALA A 287 15.46 -8.49 18.32
C ALA A 287 15.63 -8.10 19.82
N ASP A 288 16.88 -8.00 20.27
CA ASP A 288 17.26 -7.65 21.65
C ASP A 288 17.77 -6.19 21.80
N THR A 289 17.69 -5.37 20.75
CA THR A 289 18.09 -3.95 20.84
C THR A 289 17.05 -3.18 21.65
N PRO A 290 17.42 -2.53 22.76
CA PRO A 290 16.50 -1.68 23.51
C PRO A 290 15.90 -0.59 22.62
N PRO A 291 14.61 -0.24 22.77
CA PRO A 291 13.96 0.81 21.97
C PRO A 291 14.48 2.23 22.27
N ASP A 292 15.64 2.37 22.92
CA ASP A 292 16.26 3.63 23.34
C ASP A 292 16.59 4.54 22.15
N GLY A 293 16.74 3.95 20.96
CA GLY A 293 16.89 4.63 19.69
C GLY A 293 15.58 5.24 19.18
N TRP A 294 15.69 6.35 18.45
CA TRP A 294 14.52 7.07 17.91
C TRP A 294 13.62 6.19 17.02
N MET A 295 14.19 5.29 16.19
CA MET A 295 13.44 4.34 15.36
C MET A 295 12.71 3.29 16.21
N GLY A 296 13.35 2.75 17.26
CA GLY A 296 12.73 1.81 18.19
C GLY A 296 11.49 2.40 18.87
N ARG A 297 11.56 3.67 19.30
CA ARG A 297 10.38 4.37 19.84
C ARG A 297 9.26 4.57 18.83
N ILE A 298 9.58 4.79 17.55
CA ILE A 298 8.55 4.83 16.50
C ILE A 298 7.95 3.46 16.29
N ALA A 299 8.76 2.40 16.24
CA ALA A 299 8.29 1.04 16.06
C ALA A 299 7.32 0.63 17.17
N GLU A 300 7.73 0.81 18.43
CA GLU A 300 6.91 0.50 19.61
C GLU A 300 5.63 1.37 19.66
N GLY A 301 5.78 2.69 19.47
CA GLY A 301 4.64 3.61 19.50
C GLY A 301 3.64 3.34 18.37
N ALA A 302 4.11 2.96 17.19
CA ALA A 302 3.25 2.62 16.07
C ALA A 302 2.57 1.26 16.27
N GLU A 303 3.26 0.25 16.81
CA GLU A 303 2.67 -1.05 17.13
C GLU A 303 1.58 -0.93 18.20
N LEU A 304 1.85 -0.14 19.25
CA LEU A 304 0.86 0.15 20.28
C LEU A 304 -0.34 0.93 19.72
N ALA A 305 -0.09 1.91 18.84
CA ALA A 305 -1.15 2.63 18.15
C ALA A 305 -2.03 1.70 17.31
N ALA A 306 -1.43 0.81 16.51
CA ALA A 306 -2.16 -0.18 15.72
C ALA A 306 -3.02 -1.10 16.59
N THR A 307 -2.43 -1.63 17.66
CA THR A 307 -3.11 -2.51 18.62
C THR A 307 -4.30 -1.82 19.27
N ASN A 308 -4.13 -0.57 19.70
CA ASN A 308 -5.21 0.22 20.30
C ASN A 308 -6.35 0.47 19.32
N LEU A 309 -6.03 0.88 18.09
CA LEU A 309 -7.04 1.11 17.06
C LEU A 309 -7.85 -0.15 16.74
N MET A 310 -7.20 -1.31 16.68
CA MET A 310 -7.88 -2.60 16.46
C MET A 310 -8.81 -2.99 17.61
N LYS A 311 -8.50 -2.54 18.84
CA LYS A 311 -9.35 -2.71 20.03
C LYS A 311 -10.45 -1.64 20.16
N GLY A 312 -10.54 -0.71 19.20
CA GLY A 312 -11.47 0.43 19.28
C GLY A 312 -11.07 1.51 20.29
N MET A 313 -9.81 1.51 20.73
CA MET A 313 -9.26 2.46 21.68
C MET A 313 -8.50 3.59 20.95
N PRO A 314 -8.48 4.82 21.49
CA PRO A 314 -7.66 5.89 20.95
C PRO A 314 -6.17 5.57 21.02
N VAL A 315 -5.39 6.11 20.07
CA VAL A 315 -3.93 5.91 20.02
C VAL A 315 -3.24 6.30 21.32
N LYS A 316 -3.76 7.26 22.10
CA LYS A 316 -3.14 7.74 23.34
C LYS A 316 -3.27 6.80 24.55
N GLU A 317 -4.05 5.73 24.49
CA GLU A 317 -4.38 4.89 25.64
C GLU A 317 -3.24 3.90 25.97
N GLY A 318 -2.84 3.78 27.24
CA GLY A 318 -1.77 2.86 27.66
C GLY A 318 -0.32 3.32 27.44
N PHE A 319 -0.08 4.52 26.89
CA PHE A 319 1.26 5.12 26.79
C PHE A 319 1.69 5.70 28.15
N ALA A 320 2.90 5.38 28.62
CA ALA A 320 3.46 6.01 29.82
C ALA A 320 3.46 7.54 29.71
N GLU A 321 3.07 8.25 30.77
CA GLU A 321 3.25 9.70 30.88
C GLU A 321 4.75 10.00 30.93
N GLY A 322 5.31 10.64 29.89
CA GLY A 322 6.70 11.14 29.95
C GLY A 322 7.61 10.87 28.76
N VAL A 323 7.14 10.31 27.65
CA VAL A 323 7.94 10.28 26.41
C VAL A 323 7.83 11.62 25.69
N ASP A 324 8.36 12.68 26.31
CA ASP A 324 8.61 13.96 25.65
C ASP A 324 9.84 13.76 24.74
N ILE A 325 9.63 13.27 23.52
CA ILE A 325 10.63 13.43 22.48
C ILE A 325 10.51 14.86 21.99
N PRO A 326 11.55 15.70 22.07
CA PRO A 326 11.52 17.03 21.49
C PRO A 326 11.19 16.89 20.01
N ALA A 327 9.96 17.27 19.67
CA ALA A 327 9.49 17.24 18.30
C ALA A 327 10.29 18.24 17.44
N ALA A 328 10.92 19.24 18.08
CA ALA A 328 11.91 20.15 17.50
C ALA A 328 13.18 19.38 17.06
N GLY A 329 13.25 19.05 15.76
CA GLY A 329 14.50 18.72 15.06
C GLY A 329 14.67 17.29 14.54
N ALA A 330 13.73 16.37 14.78
CA ALA A 330 13.78 15.04 14.16
C ALA A 330 13.10 15.08 12.79
N ASP A 331 13.87 15.25 11.72
CA ASP A 331 13.41 15.01 10.35
C ASP A 331 13.03 13.52 10.21
N VAL A 332 11.78 13.20 10.59
CA VAL A 332 11.26 11.82 10.57
C VAL A 332 11.38 11.25 9.17
N ILE A 333 11.04 12.07 8.18
CA ILE A 333 11.04 11.69 6.79
C ILE A 333 12.47 11.48 6.29
N GLY A 334 13.39 12.40 6.57
CA GLY A 334 14.80 12.25 6.21
C GLY A 334 15.45 11.02 6.84
N ARG A 335 15.08 10.67 8.08
CA ARG A 335 15.58 9.44 8.73
C ARG A 335 15.03 8.17 8.09
N LEU A 336 13.77 8.15 7.70
CA LEU A 336 13.18 7.02 6.96
C LEU A 336 13.77 6.91 5.55
N ILE A 337 14.04 8.04 4.88
CA ILE A 337 14.76 8.07 3.60
C ILE A 337 16.16 7.48 3.77
N ALA A 338 16.92 7.95 4.75
CA ALA A 338 18.27 7.44 5.02
C ALA A 338 18.26 5.95 5.36
N ALA A 339 17.30 5.47 6.15
CA ALA A 339 17.15 4.05 6.45
C ALA A 339 16.86 3.23 5.19
N ARG A 340 15.99 3.70 4.30
CA ARG A 340 15.71 3.05 3.01
C ARG A 340 16.94 3.04 2.10
N GLU A 341 17.72 4.11 2.08
CA GLU A 341 18.98 4.19 1.31
C GLU A 341 20.02 3.21 1.86
N THR A 342 20.13 3.07 3.18
CA THR A 342 20.99 2.05 3.80
C THR A 342 20.54 0.63 3.41
N LEU A 343 19.25 0.32 3.52
CA LEU A 343 18.70 -0.98 3.12
C LEU A 343 18.94 -1.27 1.63
N GLN A 344 18.80 -0.26 0.77
CA GLN A 344 19.11 -0.40 -0.66
C GLN A 344 20.60 -0.71 -0.86
N ALA A 345 21.50 0.01 -0.19
CA ALA A 345 22.94 -0.23 -0.29
C ALA A 345 23.37 -1.61 0.25
N GLU A 346 22.76 -2.07 1.34
CA GLU A 346 22.94 -3.41 1.88
C GLU A 346 22.42 -4.47 0.89
N ALA A 347 21.26 -4.25 0.28
CA ALA A 347 20.71 -5.13 -0.74
C ALA A 347 21.61 -5.19 -1.99
N ASP A 348 22.11 -4.05 -2.48
CA ASP A 348 23.06 -3.99 -3.60
C ASP A 348 24.37 -4.72 -3.27
N THR A 349 24.84 -4.60 -2.02
CA THR A 349 26.04 -5.30 -1.53
C THR A 349 25.82 -6.81 -1.45
N ALA A 350 24.69 -7.25 -0.88
CA ALA A 350 24.33 -8.65 -0.80
C ALA A 350 24.14 -9.26 -2.20
N TRP A 351 23.48 -8.55 -3.11
CA TRP A 351 23.33 -8.97 -4.50
C TRP A 351 24.69 -9.11 -5.20
N SER A 352 25.57 -8.12 -5.06
CA SER A 352 26.93 -8.18 -5.63
C SER A 352 27.72 -9.37 -5.07
N ALA A 353 27.63 -9.62 -3.77
CA ALA A 353 28.27 -10.78 -3.14
C ALA A 353 27.74 -12.11 -3.68
N ILE A 354 26.42 -12.23 -3.93
CA ILE A 354 25.82 -13.41 -4.58
C ILE A 354 26.34 -13.55 -6.02
N GLN A 355 26.48 -12.44 -6.76
CA GLN A 355 26.99 -12.48 -8.13
C GLN A 355 28.46 -12.92 -8.22
N ASP A 356 29.28 -12.54 -7.24
CA ASP A 356 30.70 -12.91 -7.14
C ASP A 356 30.94 -14.36 -6.69
N MET A 357 29.89 -15.10 -6.30
CA MET A 357 30.01 -16.52 -5.94
C MET A 357 30.42 -17.37 -7.15
N ALA A 358 31.09 -18.49 -6.87
CA ALA A 358 31.34 -19.50 -7.89
C ALA A 358 30.01 -19.98 -8.51
N PRO A 359 29.97 -20.19 -9.85
CA PRO A 359 28.74 -20.58 -10.52
C PRO A 359 28.29 -21.98 -10.08
N GLY A 360 27.09 -22.09 -9.53
CA GLY A 360 26.52 -23.35 -9.06
C GLY A 360 25.07 -23.22 -8.58
N ALA A 361 24.51 -24.31 -8.06
CA ALA A 361 23.12 -24.34 -7.59
C ALA A 361 22.87 -23.39 -6.39
N GLU A 362 23.83 -23.31 -5.47
CA GLU A 362 23.76 -22.45 -4.28
C GLU A 362 23.60 -20.97 -4.64
N LYS A 363 24.33 -20.50 -5.67
CA LYS A 363 24.18 -19.12 -6.19
C LYS A 363 22.73 -18.87 -6.63
N VAL A 364 22.15 -19.78 -7.42
CA VAL A 364 20.76 -19.65 -7.91
C VAL A 364 19.76 -19.67 -6.75
N GLU A 365 19.98 -20.51 -5.74
CA GLU A 365 19.13 -20.54 -4.54
C GLU A 365 19.17 -19.21 -3.78
N LEU A 366 20.36 -18.66 -3.54
CA LEU A 366 20.51 -17.35 -2.87
C LEU A 366 19.89 -16.22 -3.69
N GLU A 367 20.01 -16.24 -5.01
CA GLU A 367 19.32 -15.29 -5.88
C GLU A 367 17.79 -15.39 -5.73
N GLN A 368 17.23 -16.61 -5.61
CA GLN A 368 15.80 -16.82 -5.38
C GLN A 368 15.35 -16.30 -4.02
N LEU A 369 16.15 -16.56 -2.98
CA LEU A 369 15.92 -16.04 -1.63
C LEU A 369 15.94 -14.50 -1.64
N PHE A 370 16.92 -13.89 -2.31
CA PHE A 370 17.02 -12.45 -2.48
C PHE A 370 15.78 -11.88 -3.19
N ALA A 371 15.34 -12.47 -4.29
CA ALA A 371 14.13 -12.06 -5.00
C ALA A 371 12.85 -12.24 -4.15
N GLY A 372 12.81 -13.27 -3.29
CA GLY A 372 11.77 -13.45 -2.27
C GLY A 372 11.73 -12.30 -1.27
N GLN A 373 12.88 -12.00 -0.67
CA GLN A 373 13.04 -10.88 0.27
C GLN A 373 12.73 -9.53 -0.38
N ALA A 374 13.18 -9.29 -1.61
CA ALA A 374 12.87 -8.07 -2.36
C ALA A 374 11.35 -7.91 -2.58
N ARG A 375 10.61 -8.99 -2.86
CA ARG A 375 9.14 -8.96 -2.97
C ARG A 375 8.46 -8.64 -1.64
N GLU A 376 8.95 -9.19 -0.55
CA GLU A 376 8.43 -8.91 0.79
C GLU A 376 8.67 -7.43 1.16
N MET A 377 9.89 -6.95 0.97
CA MET A 377 10.26 -5.56 1.21
C MET A 377 9.51 -4.59 0.31
N GLY A 378 9.28 -4.93 -0.96
CA GLY A 378 8.47 -4.12 -1.89
C GLY A 378 7.00 -4.00 -1.47
N ARG A 379 6.45 -4.94 -0.69
CA ARG A 379 5.10 -4.78 -0.10
C ARG A 379 5.07 -3.73 1.00
N LEU A 380 6.20 -3.53 1.71
CA LEU A 380 6.33 -2.62 2.84
C LEU A 380 6.82 -1.21 2.45
N LEU A 381 7.86 -1.15 1.62
CA LEU A 381 8.54 0.08 1.17
C LEU A 381 7.98 0.64 -0.14
N GLY A 382 7.03 -0.07 -0.75
CA GLY A 382 6.44 0.26 -2.05
C GLY A 382 7.05 -0.54 -3.20
N ARG A 383 6.22 -0.81 -4.22
CA ARG A 383 6.54 -1.72 -5.35
C ARG A 383 7.75 -1.29 -6.19
N ASP A 384 8.15 -0.03 -6.10
CA ASP A 384 9.31 0.50 -6.82
C ASP A 384 10.64 0.15 -6.11
N PHE A 385 10.62 -0.25 -4.83
CA PHE A 385 11.82 -0.67 -4.10
C PHE A 385 12.30 -2.03 -4.61
N LEU A 386 13.54 -2.11 -5.09
CA LEU A 386 14.12 -3.30 -5.72
C LEU A 386 13.19 -3.88 -6.81
N ALA A 387 12.58 -3.02 -7.63
CA ALA A 387 11.59 -3.41 -8.62
C ALA A 387 12.07 -4.53 -9.56
N ASP A 388 13.31 -4.44 -10.03
CA ASP A 388 13.90 -5.43 -10.95
C ASP A 388 14.12 -6.79 -10.28
N HIS A 389 14.37 -6.81 -8.96
CA HIS A 389 14.54 -8.04 -8.18
C HIS A 389 13.21 -8.64 -7.71
N SER A 390 12.17 -7.80 -7.57
CA SER A 390 10.86 -8.25 -7.11
C SER A 390 9.90 -8.62 -8.24
N SER A 391 10.09 -8.06 -9.43
CA SER A 391 9.23 -8.29 -10.60
C SER A 391 9.58 -9.61 -11.28
N SER A 392 8.64 -10.55 -11.30
CA SER A 392 8.80 -11.81 -12.00
C SER A 392 8.74 -11.63 -13.52
N VAL A 393 9.64 -12.28 -14.25
CA VAL A 393 9.62 -12.36 -15.71
C VAL A 393 8.36 -13.12 -16.16
N SER A 394 7.70 -12.63 -17.22
CA SER A 394 6.53 -13.32 -17.76
C SER A 394 6.92 -14.70 -18.33
N PRO A 395 6.03 -15.71 -18.24
CA PRO A 395 6.33 -17.06 -18.71
C PRO A 395 6.88 -17.13 -20.15
N GLU A 396 6.41 -16.26 -21.03
CA GLU A 396 6.79 -16.22 -22.45
C GLU A 396 8.17 -15.60 -22.69
N ARG A 397 8.64 -14.78 -21.74
CA ARG A 397 9.95 -14.10 -21.79
C ARG A 397 11.04 -14.86 -21.04
N ASP A 398 10.71 -15.92 -20.32
CA ASP A 398 11.64 -16.70 -19.53
C ASP A 398 12.26 -17.86 -20.35
N PRO A 399 13.55 -17.77 -20.75
CA PRO A 399 14.21 -18.80 -21.55
C PRO A 399 14.46 -20.11 -20.79
N TYR A 400 14.51 -20.10 -19.46
CA TYR A 400 14.70 -21.31 -18.66
C TYR A 400 13.37 -21.87 -18.12
N ARG A 401 12.23 -21.35 -18.59
CA ARG A 401 10.93 -21.92 -18.23
C ARG A 401 10.57 -23.05 -19.17
N VAL A 402 10.28 -24.20 -18.59
CA VAL A 402 9.59 -25.34 -19.23
C VAL A 402 8.37 -25.64 -18.37
N GLN A 403 7.17 -25.63 -18.96
CA GLN A 403 5.90 -25.67 -18.24
C GLN A 403 5.83 -26.79 -17.20
N GLY A 404 6.09 -28.03 -17.60
CA GLY A 404 6.04 -29.17 -16.67
C GLY A 404 7.10 -29.13 -15.56
N ILE A 405 8.26 -28.51 -15.80
CA ILE A 405 9.29 -28.31 -14.76
C ILE A 405 8.87 -27.22 -13.79
N ALA A 406 8.28 -26.13 -14.29
CA ALA A 406 7.72 -25.08 -13.45
C ALA A 406 6.58 -25.62 -12.56
N GLY A 407 5.74 -26.51 -13.09
CA GLY A 407 4.74 -27.25 -12.31
C GLY A 407 5.38 -28.09 -11.20
N LEU A 408 6.40 -28.89 -11.52
CA LEU A 408 7.16 -29.65 -10.52
C LEU A 408 7.75 -28.76 -9.42
N ALA A 409 8.40 -27.65 -9.81
CA ALA A 409 8.98 -26.69 -8.87
C ALA A 409 7.92 -26.03 -7.97
N ALA A 410 6.72 -25.76 -8.48
CA ALA A 410 5.62 -25.24 -7.69
C ALA A 410 5.14 -26.25 -6.63
N ARG A 411 5.01 -27.53 -6.98
CA ARG A 411 4.60 -28.60 -6.04
C ARG A 411 5.66 -28.85 -4.97
N ALA A 412 6.94 -28.87 -5.36
CA ALA A 412 8.03 -29.04 -4.42
C ALA A 412 8.12 -27.90 -3.39
N ALA A 413 7.60 -26.71 -3.73
CA ALA A 413 7.57 -25.54 -2.84
C ALA A 413 6.25 -25.40 -2.04
N GLU A 414 5.24 -26.23 -2.30
CA GLU A 414 3.92 -26.11 -1.68
C GLU A 414 3.85 -26.89 -0.37
N GLU A 415 3.92 -26.18 0.76
CA GLU A 415 3.86 -26.79 2.09
C GLU A 415 2.52 -27.51 2.30
N GLY A 416 2.58 -28.79 2.68
CA GLY A 416 1.40 -29.63 2.92
C GLY A 416 0.85 -30.36 1.69
N ASN A 417 1.44 -30.19 0.51
CA ASN A 417 1.08 -30.98 -0.67
C ASN A 417 1.62 -32.43 -0.53
N PRO A 418 0.80 -33.47 -0.72
CA PRO A 418 1.24 -34.87 -0.56
C PRO A 418 2.30 -35.30 -1.57
N LEU A 419 2.44 -34.59 -2.69
CA LEU A 419 3.35 -34.91 -3.80
C LEU A 419 4.70 -34.19 -3.73
N VAL A 420 5.00 -33.46 -2.65
CA VAL A 420 6.24 -32.66 -2.51
C VAL A 420 7.49 -33.53 -2.70
N ALA A 421 7.54 -34.71 -2.09
CA ALA A 421 8.69 -35.59 -2.14
C ALA A 421 8.91 -36.17 -3.55
N GLU A 422 7.84 -36.58 -4.23
CA GLU A 422 7.88 -37.08 -5.60
C GLU A 422 8.29 -35.99 -6.58
N ALA A 423 7.78 -34.77 -6.40
CA ALA A 423 8.11 -33.61 -7.23
C ALA A 423 9.59 -33.22 -7.06
N ASP A 424 10.10 -33.13 -5.83
CA ASP A 424 11.51 -32.82 -5.58
C ASP A 424 12.44 -33.91 -6.13
N ALA A 425 12.08 -35.18 -5.96
CA ALA A 425 12.84 -36.29 -6.53
C ALA A 425 12.86 -36.23 -8.07
N ALA A 426 11.75 -35.84 -8.72
CA ALA A 426 11.68 -35.65 -10.17
C ALA A 426 12.56 -34.47 -10.63
N LEU A 427 12.57 -33.35 -9.91
CA LEU A 427 13.47 -32.22 -10.17
C LEU A 427 14.95 -32.61 -10.03
N GLY A 428 15.29 -33.41 -9.02
CA GLY A 428 16.64 -33.96 -8.85
C GLY A 428 17.09 -34.83 -10.03
N ARG A 429 16.22 -35.75 -10.48
CA ARG A 429 16.47 -36.57 -11.68
C ARG A 429 16.60 -35.72 -12.94
N PHE A 430 15.75 -34.70 -13.09
CA PHE A 430 15.82 -33.75 -14.20
C PHE A 430 17.16 -33.02 -14.24
N ARG A 431 17.62 -32.46 -13.10
CA ARG A 431 18.90 -31.75 -13.01
C ARG A 431 20.07 -32.66 -13.41
N ALA A 432 20.10 -33.89 -12.90
CA ALA A 432 21.16 -34.85 -13.21
C ALA A 432 21.20 -35.20 -14.71
N GLU A 433 20.04 -35.43 -15.32
CA GLU A 433 19.97 -35.78 -16.74
C GLU A 433 20.26 -34.58 -17.64
N LEU A 434 19.78 -33.38 -17.29
CA LEU A 434 20.12 -32.16 -18.01
C LEU A 434 21.63 -31.90 -17.94
N ALA A 435 22.25 -32.07 -16.77
CA ALA A 435 23.69 -31.92 -16.62
C ALA A 435 24.47 -32.89 -17.54
N ARG A 436 24.01 -34.15 -17.64
CA ARG A 436 24.58 -35.15 -18.56
C ARG A 436 24.47 -34.73 -20.02
N VAL A 437 23.32 -34.18 -20.43
CA VAL A 437 23.08 -33.68 -21.80
C VAL A 437 23.94 -32.45 -22.12
N LEU A 438 24.20 -31.62 -21.12
CA LEU A 438 24.97 -30.38 -21.25
C LEU A 438 26.49 -30.58 -21.10
N ALA A 439 26.96 -31.73 -20.64
CA ALA A 439 28.39 -32.03 -20.46
C ALA A 439 29.29 -31.67 -21.67
N PRO A 440 28.90 -31.90 -22.95
CA PRO A 440 29.71 -31.48 -24.09
C PRO A 440 29.91 -29.97 -24.24
N MET A 441 29.16 -29.16 -23.48
CA MET A 441 29.14 -27.70 -23.55
C MET A 441 29.83 -27.04 -22.33
N GLU A 442 30.46 -27.84 -21.45
CA GLU A 442 31.08 -27.38 -20.20
C GLU A 442 32.03 -26.18 -20.40
N ALA A 443 32.99 -26.30 -21.33
CA ALA A 443 33.95 -25.23 -21.63
C ALA A 443 33.26 -23.91 -22.07
N ARG A 444 32.13 -23.99 -22.78
CA ARG A 444 31.37 -22.81 -23.21
C ARG A 444 30.69 -22.10 -22.04
N PHE A 445 30.26 -22.85 -21.02
CA PHE A 445 29.72 -22.25 -19.80
C PHE A 445 30.81 -21.62 -18.95
N GLU A 446 31.97 -22.28 -18.82
CA GLU A 446 33.13 -21.73 -18.10
C GLU A 446 33.62 -20.42 -18.74
N GLU A 447 33.72 -20.36 -20.07
CA GLU A 447 34.08 -19.15 -20.82
C GLU A 447 33.07 -18.01 -20.58
N ALA A 448 31.80 -18.33 -20.38
CA ALA A 448 30.73 -17.38 -20.07
C ALA A 448 30.60 -17.07 -18.56
N GLY A 449 31.49 -17.60 -17.70
CA GLY A 449 31.45 -17.38 -16.25
C GLY A 449 30.31 -18.11 -15.53
N SER A 450 29.80 -19.20 -16.10
CA SER A 450 28.72 -20.02 -15.55
C SER A 450 29.14 -21.49 -15.43
N SER A 451 28.23 -22.36 -14.97
CA SER A 451 28.44 -23.80 -14.88
C SER A 451 27.19 -24.57 -15.31
N ILE A 452 27.38 -25.84 -15.66
CA ILE A 452 26.26 -26.74 -15.98
C ILE A 452 25.29 -26.83 -14.80
N GLU A 453 25.82 -26.88 -13.58
CA GLU A 453 25.02 -26.96 -12.35
C GLU A 453 24.15 -25.72 -12.17
N GLU A 454 24.72 -24.52 -12.35
CA GLU A 454 23.98 -23.26 -12.28
C GLU A 454 22.87 -23.18 -13.34
N VAL A 455 23.17 -23.57 -14.58
CA VAL A 455 22.18 -23.61 -15.67
C VAL A 455 21.07 -24.61 -15.36
N ALA A 456 21.39 -25.80 -14.85
CA ALA A 456 20.38 -26.79 -14.47
C ALA A 456 19.51 -26.30 -13.30
N ALA A 457 20.10 -25.63 -12.31
CA ALA A 457 19.37 -25.04 -11.19
C ALA A 457 18.39 -23.95 -11.66
N ARG A 458 18.77 -23.12 -12.65
CA ARG A 458 17.90 -22.09 -13.24
C ARG A 458 16.62 -22.64 -13.88
N PHE A 459 16.68 -23.83 -14.49
CA PHE A 459 15.49 -24.50 -15.05
C PHE A 459 14.54 -25.03 -13.97
N THR A 460 15.06 -25.38 -12.79
CA THR A 460 14.26 -25.88 -11.67
C THR A 460 13.83 -24.79 -10.68
N ALA A 461 14.20 -23.54 -10.92
CA ALA A 461 13.72 -22.41 -10.13
C ALA A 461 12.24 -22.12 -10.46
N PRO A 462 11.35 -21.95 -9.46
CA PRO A 462 9.91 -21.82 -9.68
C PRO A 462 9.52 -20.53 -10.43
N HIS A 463 10.25 -19.46 -10.20
CA HIS A 463 10.09 -18.17 -10.87
C HIS A 463 11.44 -17.47 -10.96
N ARG A 464 11.55 -16.43 -11.79
CA ARG A 464 12.76 -15.61 -11.88
C ARG A 464 12.40 -14.14 -11.99
N SER A 465 13.19 -13.28 -11.37
CA SER A 465 13.07 -11.83 -11.50
C SER A 465 13.81 -11.30 -12.72
N GLU A 466 13.49 -10.07 -13.14
CA GLU A 466 14.20 -9.42 -14.25
C GLU A 466 15.71 -9.27 -13.94
N ALA A 467 16.06 -8.93 -12.70
CA ALA A 467 17.46 -8.81 -12.26
C ALA A 467 18.22 -10.14 -12.35
N GLN A 468 17.61 -11.25 -11.94
CA GLN A 468 18.22 -12.59 -12.06
C GLN A 468 18.44 -13.00 -13.52
N LEU A 469 17.47 -12.72 -14.40
CA LEU A 469 17.61 -13.02 -15.82
C LEU A 469 18.72 -12.16 -16.44
N GLU A 470 18.77 -10.87 -16.12
CA GLU A 470 19.76 -9.95 -16.66
C GLU A 470 21.17 -10.28 -16.18
N ALA A 471 21.36 -10.59 -14.90
CA ALA A 471 22.65 -10.96 -14.32
C ALA A 471 23.21 -12.28 -14.88
N SER A 472 22.36 -13.18 -15.37
CA SER A 472 22.79 -14.43 -16.00
C SER A 472 23.38 -14.26 -17.41
N ARG A 473 23.35 -13.05 -17.97
CA ARG A 473 23.75 -12.79 -19.36
C ARG A 473 25.06 -11.99 -19.41
N PRO A 474 25.92 -12.25 -20.40
CA PRO A 474 27.12 -11.44 -20.61
C PRO A 474 26.80 -9.96 -20.81
N VAL A 475 27.71 -9.11 -20.35
CA VAL A 475 27.63 -7.64 -20.50
C VAL A 475 28.06 -7.22 -21.90
N ASP A 476 29.06 -7.90 -22.49
CA ASP A 476 29.49 -7.62 -23.86
C ASP A 476 28.37 -7.92 -24.86
N ALA A 477 28.17 -7.03 -25.83
CA ALA A 477 27.04 -7.10 -26.75
C ALA A 477 27.10 -8.32 -27.69
N GLN A 478 28.30 -8.73 -28.11
CA GLN A 478 28.47 -9.87 -29.01
C GLN A 478 28.30 -11.18 -28.23
N GLU A 479 28.98 -11.32 -27.09
CA GLU A 479 28.82 -12.47 -26.20
C GLU A 479 27.37 -12.65 -25.76
N ARG A 480 26.68 -11.54 -25.47
CA ARG A 480 25.26 -11.54 -25.13
C ARG A 480 24.39 -12.06 -26.27
N SER A 481 24.64 -11.63 -27.51
CA SER A 481 23.89 -12.12 -28.67
C SER A 481 24.07 -13.64 -28.83
N ASP A 482 25.29 -14.14 -28.65
CA ASP A 482 25.61 -15.56 -28.74
C ASP A 482 24.99 -16.36 -27.60
N TRP A 483 24.90 -15.77 -26.40
CA TRP A 483 24.21 -16.32 -25.24
C TRP A 483 22.70 -16.42 -25.44
N LEU A 484 22.05 -15.39 -26.01
CA LEU A 484 20.62 -15.44 -26.33
C LEU A 484 20.29 -16.54 -27.36
N GLY A 485 21.21 -16.84 -28.27
CA GLY A 485 21.11 -18.01 -29.15
C GLY A 485 21.18 -19.32 -28.37
N LEU A 486 22.16 -19.42 -27.47
CA LEU A 486 22.33 -20.58 -26.59
C LEU A 486 21.11 -20.84 -25.69
N GLU A 487 20.50 -19.81 -25.11
CA GLU A 487 19.28 -19.90 -24.29
C GLU A 487 18.16 -20.70 -24.98
N ARG A 488 17.96 -20.52 -26.29
CA ARG A 488 16.95 -21.26 -27.05
C ARG A 488 17.30 -22.74 -27.19
N ASP A 489 18.57 -23.03 -27.46
CA ASP A 489 19.07 -24.41 -27.56
C ASP A 489 18.99 -25.13 -26.21
N LEU A 490 19.30 -24.43 -25.11
CA LEU A 490 19.14 -24.96 -23.76
C LEU A 490 17.69 -25.27 -23.44
N GLN A 491 16.77 -24.36 -23.79
CA GLN A 491 15.35 -24.58 -23.57
C GLN A 491 14.82 -25.80 -24.36
N ALA A 492 15.25 -25.96 -25.61
CA ALA A 492 14.90 -27.14 -26.41
C ALA A 492 15.40 -28.43 -25.77
N ARG A 493 16.68 -28.48 -25.35
CA ARG A 493 17.25 -29.63 -24.66
C ARG A 493 16.55 -29.94 -23.34
N ALA A 494 16.18 -28.91 -22.57
CA ALA A 494 15.44 -29.06 -21.33
C ALA A 494 14.03 -29.65 -21.58
N ARG A 495 13.35 -29.25 -22.66
CA ARG A 495 12.08 -29.87 -23.08
C ARG A 495 12.26 -31.35 -23.43
N ASP A 496 13.32 -31.70 -24.16
CA ASP A 496 13.62 -33.09 -24.52
C ASP A 496 13.92 -33.95 -23.27
N VAL A 497 14.70 -33.42 -22.34
CA VAL A 497 14.98 -34.09 -21.04
C VAL A 497 13.70 -34.28 -20.24
N PHE A 498 12.83 -33.27 -20.18
CA PHE A 498 11.53 -33.37 -19.51
C PHE A 498 10.62 -34.43 -20.18
N ALA A 499 10.58 -34.47 -21.50
CA ALA A 499 9.83 -35.47 -22.25
C ALA A 499 10.28 -36.90 -21.92
N GLY A 500 11.57 -37.12 -21.68
CA GLY A 500 12.13 -38.41 -21.25
C GLY A 500 12.02 -38.72 -19.74
N LEU A 501 11.68 -37.74 -18.89
CA LEU A 501 11.73 -37.89 -17.42
C LEU A 501 10.67 -38.84 -16.85
N HIS A 502 11.05 -39.95 -16.23
CA HIS A 502 10.04 -40.83 -15.60
C HIS A 502 9.46 -40.21 -14.31
N MET A 503 8.14 -40.27 -14.17
CA MET A 503 7.35 -39.72 -13.07
C MET A 503 6.23 -40.71 -12.70
N ASP A 504 5.82 -40.67 -11.43
CA ASP A 504 4.67 -41.43 -10.96
C ASP A 504 3.37 -40.93 -11.62
N ARG A 505 2.40 -41.83 -11.80
CA ARG A 505 1.13 -41.53 -12.47
C ARG A 505 0.32 -40.47 -11.74
N ASP A 506 0.30 -40.48 -10.41
CA ASP A 506 -0.49 -39.53 -9.63
C ASP A 506 0.09 -38.11 -9.77
N LEU A 507 1.42 -37.99 -9.75
CA LEU A 507 2.12 -36.74 -10.01
C LEU A 507 1.89 -36.25 -11.45
N LEU A 508 1.95 -37.14 -12.44
CA LEU A 508 1.67 -36.80 -13.84
C LEU A 508 0.22 -36.33 -14.03
N ALA A 509 -0.73 -36.99 -13.37
CA ALA A 509 -2.14 -36.63 -13.41
C ALA A 509 -2.37 -35.25 -12.78
N ASP A 510 -1.79 -34.97 -11.62
CA ASP A 510 -1.88 -33.65 -10.98
C ASP A 510 -1.30 -32.53 -11.87
N LEU A 511 -0.12 -32.75 -12.44
CA LEU A 511 0.53 -31.77 -13.33
C LEU A 511 -0.28 -31.54 -14.62
N ALA A 512 -0.76 -32.61 -15.26
CA ALA A 512 -1.57 -32.49 -16.48
C ALA A 512 -2.89 -31.76 -16.23
N ARG A 513 -3.52 -32.03 -15.09
CA ARG A 513 -4.73 -31.33 -14.64
C ARG A 513 -4.47 -29.83 -14.45
N GLN A 514 -3.41 -29.49 -13.72
CA GLN A 514 -3.02 -28.09 -13.51
C GLN A 514 -2.71 -27.38 -14.83
N ASP A 515 -1.98 -28.02 -15.73
CA ASP A 515 -1.63 -27.43 -17.02
C ASP A 515 -2.85 -27.17 -17.92
N ILE A 516 -3.91 -28.00 -17.83
CA ILE A 516 -5.18 -27.73 -18.51
C ILE A 516 -5.87 -26.49 -17.92
N LEU A 517 -5.85 -26.36 -16.59
CA LEU A 517 -6.40 -25.20 -15.89
C LEU A 517 -5.65 -23.91 -16.28
N ASP A 518 -4.33 -23.98 -16.42
CA ASP A 518 -3.48 -22.82 -16.74
C ASP A 518 -3.38 -22.51 -18.24
N ALA A 519 -3.83 -23.40 -19.12
CA ALA A 519 -3.69 -23.25 -20.56
C ALA A 519 -4.32 -21.95 -21.12
N GLY A 520 -3.80 -21.42 -22.23
CA GLY A 520 -4.42 -20.28 -22.91
C GLY A 520 -5.75 -20.66 -23.57
N GLN A 521 -6.60 -19.66 -23.90
CA GLN A 521 -7.85 -19.93 -24.64
C GLN A 521 -7.63 -20.56 -26.02
N GLY A 522 -6.43 -20.42 -26.60
CA GLY A 522 -6.07 -21.00 -27.90
C GLY A 522 -5.31 -22.32 -27.85
N SER A 523 -5.00 -22.86 -26.66
CA SER A 523 -4.21 -24.08 -26.52
C SER A 523 -5.04 -25.34 -26.81
N ARG A 524 -4.46 -26.29 -27.55
CA ARG A 524 -5.02 -27.64 -27.72
C ARG A 524 -4.52 -28.57 -26.61
N LEU A 525 -5.25 -29.65 -26.34
CA LEU A 525 -4.79 -30.66 -25.39
C LEU A 525 -3.45 -31.29 -25.80
N ALA A 526 -3.22 -31.50 -27.10
CA ALA A 526 -1.96 -32.03 -27.63
C ALA A 526 -0.75 -31.11 -27.42
N ASP A 527 -0.97 -29.81 -27.16
CA ASP A 527 0.11 -28.86 -26.88
C ASP A 527 0.62 -28.98 -25.42
N ILE A 528 -0.09 -29.73 -24.57
CA ILE A 528 0.22 -29.88 -23.14
C ILE A 528 1.11 -31.10 -22.94
N ALA A 529 2.41 -30.86 -22.71
CA ALA A 529 3.42 -31.92 -22.61
C ALA A 529 3.18 -32.92 -21.45
N THR A 530 2.69 -32.44 -20.30
CA THR A 530 2.35 -33.29 -19.15
C THR A 530 1.18 -34.22 -19.46
N LEU A 531 0.18 -33.73 -20.20
CA LEU A 531 -0.96 -34.52 -20.65
C LEU A 531 -0.56 -35.55 -21.70
N ASP A 532 0.25 -35.18 -22.70
CA ASP A 532 0.74 -36.11 -23.73
C ASP A 532 1.56 -37.25 -23.11
N LYS A 533 2.33 -36.93 -22.06
CA LYS A 533 3.05 -37.91 -21.26
C LYS A 533 2.14 -38.84 -20.45
N LEU A 534 1.12 -38.29 -19.80
CA LEU A 534 0.09 -39.08 -19.11
C LEU A 534 -0.66 -40.01 -20.09
N ILE A 535 -0.99 -39.52 -21.28
CA ILE A 535 -1.63 -40.32 -22.34
C ILE A 535 -0.72 -41.46 -22.78
N SER A 536 0.56 -41.18 -22.99
CA SER A 536 1.56 -42.19 -23.37
C SER A 536 1.71 -43.28 -22.29
N ASP A 537 1.77 -42.87 -21.02
CA ASP A 537 1.83 -43.75 -19.85
C ASP A 537 0.57 -44.63 -19.73
N VAL A 538 -0.62 -44.02 -19.80
CA VAL A 538 -1.89 -44.74 -19.77
C VAL A 538 -2.02 -45.72 -20.92
N ARG A 539 -1.59 -45.34 -22.13
CA ARG A 539 -1.67 -46.19 -23.33
C ARG A 539 -0.80 -47.44 -23.21
N GLN A 540 0.35 -47.37 -22.56
CA GLN A 540 1.21 -48.54 -22.31
C GLN A 540 0.55 -49.55 -21.38
N ASP A 541 -0.36 -49.10 -20.51
CA ASP A 541 -1.09 -49.93 -19.54
C ASP A 541 -2.46 -50.43 -20.04
N LEU A 542 -2.86 -50.10 -21.26
CA LEU A 542 -4.10 -50.58 -21.86
C LEU A 542 -3.99 -52.05 -22.26
N ARG A 543 -5.06 -52.81 -22.02
CA ARG A 543 -5.16 -54.22 -22.39
C ARG A 543 -5.58 -54.36 -23.85
N ASP A 544 -5.38 -55.55 -24.40
CA ASP A 544 -5.86 -55.90 -25.75
C ASP A 544 -7.37 -55.63 -25.87
N GLY A 545 -7.75 -54.80 -26.85
CA GLY A 545 -9.12 -54.39 -27.10
C GLY A 545 -9.60 -53.16 -26.32
N ASP A 546 -8.85 -52.64 -25.34
CA ASP A 546 -9.23 -51.39 -24.63
C ASP A 546 -9.27 -50.18 -25.59
N MET A 547 -8.33 -50.11 -26.54
CA MET A 547 -8.31 -49.06 -27.57
C MET A 547 -9.55 -49.11 -28.48
N ASP A 548 -10.05 -50.30 -28.82
CA ASP A 548 -11.29 -50.44 -29.61
C ASP A 548 -12.52 -49.96 -28.81
N GLN A 549 -12.51 -50.17 -27.49
CA GLN A 549 -13.57 -49.65 -26.62
C GLN A 549 -13.56 -48.12 -26.56
N LEU A 550 -12.38 -47.52 -26.43
CA LEU A 550 -12.20 -46.07 -26.42
C LEU A 550 -12.61 -45.45 -27.76
N ALA A 551 -12.21 -46.06 -28.88
CA ALA A 551 -12.62 -45.65 -30.23
C ALA A 551 -14.15 -45.71 -30.42
N ALA A 552 -14.80 -46.72 -29.85
CA ALA A 552 -16.25 -46.88 -29.84
C ALA A 552 -16.99 -45.93 -28.88
N GLY A 553 -16.27 -45.07 -28.15
CA GLY A 553 -16.87 -44.08 -27.25
C GLY A 553 -17.07 -44.55 -25.81
N ARG A 554 -16.50 -45.68 -25.39
CA ARG A 554 -16.63 -46.21 -24.02
C ARG A 554 -15.43 -45.80 -23.17
N ILE A 555 -15.70 -45.09 -22.06
CA ILE A 555 -14.67 -44.55 -21.15
C ILE A 555 -14.24 -45.55 -20.06
N ASP A 556 -14.94 -46.67 -19.90
CA ASP A 556 -14.71 -47.66 -18.84
C ASP A 556 -13.23 -48.07 -18.65
N PRO A 557 -12.41 -48.24 -19.72
CA PRO A 557 -11.00 -48.58 -19.55
C PRO A 557 -10.18 -47.56 -18.75
N LEU A 558 -10.66 -46.32 -18.58
CA LEU A 558 -9.93 -45.27 -17.86
C LEU A 558 -10.39 -45.08 -16.41
N MET A 559 -11.47 -45.73 -15.99
CA MET A 559 -12.10 -45.48 -14.68
C MET A 559 -11.16 -45.75 -13.50
N ASP A 560 -10.38 -46.83 -13.57
CA ASP A 560 -9.45 -47.24 -12.50
C ASP A 560 -8.02 -46.70 -12.74
N ARG A 561 -7.82 -45.89 -13.79
CA ARG A 561 -6.48 -45.41 -14.21
C ARG A 561 -6.29 -43.91 -14.01
N ILE A 562 -7.38 -43.12 -13.98
CA ILE A 562 -7.33 -41.68 -13.72
C ILE A 562 -8.46 -41.34 -12.75
N GLU A 563 -8.11 -40.90 -11.54
CA GLU A 563 -9.09 -40.59 -10.51
C GLU A 563 -9.91 -39.33 -10.84
N ASP A 564 -9.29 -38.24 -11.29
CA ASP A 564 -10.00 -36.99 -11.59
C ASP A 564 -10.94 -37.16 -12.81
N PRO A 565 -12.27 -36.96 -12.67
CA PRO A 565 -13.22 -37.15 -13.76
C PRO A 565 -13.04 -36.17 -14.92
N GLY A 566 -12.61 -34.93 -14.66
CA GLY A 566 -12.39 -33.91 -15.68
C GLY A 566 -11.17 -34.21 -16.54
N LEU A 567 -10.06 -34.59 -15.90
CA LEU A 567 -8.83 -35.05 -16.55
C LEU A 567 -9.05 -36.36 -17.32
N ARG A 568 -9.82 -37.30 -16.76
CA ARG A 568 -10.16 -38.57 -17.42
C ARG A 568 -10.87 -38.34 -18.75
N GLN A 569 -11.76 -37.34 -18.82
CA GLN A 569 -12.41 -36.95 -20.07
C GLN A 569 -11.41 -36.35 -21.08
N ALA A 570 -10.42 -35.58 -20.62
CA ALA A 570 -9.38 -35.04 -21.49
C ALA A 570 -8.53 -36.17 -22.10
N VAL A 571 -8.05 -37.10 -21.26
CA VAL A 571 -7.29 -38.27 -21.73
C VAL A 571 -8.12 -39.16 -22.65
N PHE A 572 -9.40 -39.36 -22.33
CA PHE A 572 -10.33 -40.10 -23.19
C PHE A 572 -10.46 -39.49 -24.58
N SER A 573 -10.66 -38.17 -24.65
CA SER A 573 -10.77 -37.44 -25.91
C SER A 573 -9.52 -37.62 -26.78
N GLU A 574 -8.34 -37.47 -26.17
CA GLU A 574 -7.08 -37.59 -26.89
C GLU A 574 -6.80 -39.03 -27.34
N LEU A 575 -7.05 -40.03 -26.49
CA LEU A 575 -6.91 -41.44 -26.88
C LEU A 575 -7.88 -41.84 -28.00
N LYS A 576 -9.09 -41.28 -28.01
CA LYS A 576 -10.05 -41.46 -29.10
C LYS A 576 -9.56 -40.80 -30.39
N ALA A 577 -9.00 -39.60 -30.32
CA ALA A 577 -8.40 -38.92 -31.47
C ALA A 577 -7.21 -39.73 -32.02
N ILE A 578 -6.36 -40.28 -31.14
CA ILE A 578 -5.25 -41.16 -31.51
C ILE A 578 -5.74 -42.43 -32.20
N ALA A 579 -6.81 -43.05 -31.71
CA ALA A 579 -7.40 -44.26 -32.31
C ALA A 579 -7.99 -44.01 -33.71
N ALA A 580 -8.30 -42.76 -34.05
CA ALA A 580 -8.82 -42.36 -35.35
C ALA A 580 -7.72 -42.04 -36.38
N VAL A 581 -6.44 -42.00 -35.97
CA VAL A 581 -5.30 -41.82 -36.88
C VAL A 581 -5.00 -43.15 -37.58
N ASP A 582 -4.82 -43.12 -38.90
CA ASP A 582 -4.55 -44.32 -39.70
C ASP A 582 -3.23 -44.99 -39.30
N ALA A 583 -3.19 -46.32 -39.39
CA ALA A 583 -2.01 -47.12 -39.04
C ALA A 583 -0.82 -46.79 -39.98
N GLY A 584 0.06 -45.91 -39.54
CA GLY A 584 1.23 -45.44 -40.30
C GLY A 584 1.43 -43.92 -40.28
N ASP A 585 0.43 -43.16 -39.84
CA ASP A 585 0.48 -41.70 -39.75
C ASP A 585 1.06 -41.21 -38.40
N ASP A 586 1.56 -39.98 -38.42
CA ASP A 586 2.12 -39.33 -37.23
C ASP A 586 0.99 -38.94 -36.25
N ILE A 587 1.02 -39.55 -35.07
CA ILE A 587 0.04 -39.37 -34.00
C ILE A 587 0.05 -37.94 -33.44
N THR A 588 1.12 -37.18 -33.68
CA THR A 588 1.20 -35.75 -33.30
C THR A 588 0.25 -34.87 -34.12
N GLY A 589 -0.22 -35.34 -35.29
CA GLY A 589 -1.19 -34.65 -36.16
C GLY A 589 -2.66 -34.89 -35.83
N ARG A 590 -2.97 -35.55 -34.69
CA ARG A 590 -4.34 -35.88 -34.27
C ARG A 590 -5.25 -34.65 -34.13
N ASP A 591 -6.55 -34.84 -34.34
CA ASP A 591 -7.56 -33.79 -34.12
C ASP A 591 -7.79 -33.56 -32.62
N SER A 592 -6.94 -32.71 -32.03
CA SER A 592 -6.95 -32.41 -30.61
C SER A 592 -7.90 -31.27 -30.27
N GLU A 593 -8.74 -31.51 -29.25
CA GLU A 593 -9.73 -30.54 -28.80
C GLU A 593 -9.11 -29.35 -28.03
N PRO A 594 -9.80 -28.19 -27.95
CA PRO A 594 -9.34 -27.06 -27.15
C PRO A 594 -9.30 -27.37 -25.65
N ALA A 595 -8.20 -27.02 -24.98
CA ALA A 595 -8.02 -27.21 -23.54
C ALA A 595 -9.09 -26.47 -22.69
N ALA A 596 -9.59 -25.33 -23.19
CA ALA A 596 -10.64 -24.55 -22.54
C ALA A 596 -11.93 -25.37 -22.27
N THR A 597 -12.28 -26.30 -23.16
CA THR A 597 -13.45 -27.19 -22.98
C THR A 597 -13.29 -28.05 -21.73
N TYR A 598 -12.08 -28.52 -21.46
CA TYR A 598 -11.76 -29.43 -20.37
C TYR A 598 -11.51 -28.69 -19.05
N ARG A 599 -10.98 -27.46 -19.10
CA ARG A 599 -10.96 -26.56 -17.95
C ARG A 599 -12.33 -26.39 -17.32
N THR A 600 -13.33 -26.00 -18.13
CA THR A 600 -14.69 -25.80 -17.62
C THR A 600 -15.28 -27.08 -17.01
N ARG A 601 -14.90 -28.25 -17.53
CA ARG A 601 -15.31 -29.54 -16.97
C ARG A 601 -14.64 -29.82 -15.62
N ILE A 602 -13.32 -29.65 -15.52
CA ILE A 602 -12.57 -29.81 -14.26
C ILE A 602 -13.15 -28.89 -13.18
N GLU A 603 -13.30 -27.60 -13.47
CA GLU A 603 -13.90 -26.63 -12.54
C GLU A 603 -15.34 -26.98 -12.15
N ALA A 604 -16.10 -27.60 -13.06
CA ALA A 604 -17.47 -28.03 -12.77
C ALA A 604 -17.51 -29.23 -11.82
N PHE A 605 -16.55 -30.15 -11.93
CA PHE A 605 -16.40 -31.28 -11.02
C PHE A 605 -15.93 -30.82 -9.63
N GLU A 606 -14.95 -29.92 -9.55
CA GLU A 606 -14.51 -29.32 -8.27
C GLU A 606 -15.68 -28.68 -7.52
N ARG A 607 -16.46 -27.82 -8.20
CA ARG A 607 -17.66 -27.19 -7.62
C ARG A 607 -18.73 -28.20 -7.20
N ALA A 608 -18.78 -29.37 -7.81
CA ALA A 608 -19.73 -30.42 -7.44
C ALA A 608 -19.25 -31.20 -6.20
N GLU A 609 -17.95 -31.46 -6.08
CA GLU A 609 -17.34 -32.07 -4.90
C GLU A 609 -17.42 -31.16 -3.67
N GLU A 610 -17.10 -29.87 -3.81
CA GLU A 610 -17.21 -28.89 -2.71
C GLU A 610 -18.64 -28.85 -2.16
N ARG A 611 -19.65 -28.80 -3.04
CA ARG A 611 -21.07 -28.86 -2.64
C ARG A 611 -21.48 -30.20 -2.03
N GLY A 612 -20.79 -31.29 -2.38
CA GLY A 612 -20.97 -32.61 -1.77
C GLY A 612 -20.41 -32.65 -0.35
N ARG A 613 -19.20 -32.14 -0.13
CA ARG A 613 -18.57 -32.02 1.20
C ARG A 613 -19.35 -31.08 2.12
N ASP A 614 -19.78 -29.92 1.62
CA ASP A 614 -20.63 -28.99 2.37
C ASP A 614 -21.97 -29.64 2.79
N ARG A 615 -22.51 -30.55 1.97
CA ARG A 615 -23.72 -31.32 2.31
C ARG A 615 -23.46 -32.40 3.35
N ASP A 616 -22.33 -33.09 3.28
CA ASP A 616 -21.96 -34.10 4.28
C ASP A 616 -21.59 -33.45 5.63
N ASP A 617 -20.87 -32.33 5.64
CA ASP A 617 -20.54 -31.57 6.86
C ASP A 617 -21.79 -30.95 7.51
N THR A 618 -22.76 -30.47 6.70
CA THR A 618 -24.05 -30.00 7.24
C THR A 618 -24.98 -31.14 7.67
N SER A 619 -24.76 -32.37 7.19
CA SER A 619 -25.49 -33.56 7.66
C SER A 619 -24.92 -34.15 8.94
N GLY A 620 -23.64 -33.90 9.27
CA GLY A 620 -23.01 -34.30 10.52
C GLY A 620 -23.45 -33.45 11.74
N ASP A 621 -23.84 -32.19 11.52
CA ASP A 621 -24.27 -31.26 12.59
C ASP A 621 -25.79 -31.34 12.89
N TYR A 622 -26.53 -32.10 12.09
CA TYR A 622 -27.92 -32.49 12.37
C TYR A 622 -28.05 -34.00 12.39
N GLY A 623 -27.64 -34.61 13.50
CA GLY A 623 -27.84 -36.04 13.75
C GLY A 623 -29.29 -36.48 13.52
N LEU A 624 -29.45 -37.38 12.55
CA LEU A 624 -30.47 -38.42 12.56
C LEU A 624 -29.86 -39.71 13.13
#